data_AF-A0A9X8UM40-F1
#
_entry.id   AF-A0A9X8UM40-F1
#
_cell.length_a   1.000
_cell.length_b   1.000
_cell.length_c   1.000
_cell.angle_alpha   90.00
_cell.angle_beta   90.00
_cell.angle_gamma   90.00
#
_symmetry.space_group_name_H-M   'P 1'
#
loop_
_entity.id
_entity.type
_entity.pdbx_description
1 polymer ?
#
loop_
_entity_poly.entity_id
_entity_poly.type
_entity_poly.pdbx_seq_one_letter_code
_entity_poly.pdbx_strand_id
1 'polypeptide(L)'
;MCSEKHAIIRYETLKRRLAACQKLSRRLCGEMDALRREGQLHEPLYFGECPPPGLSPAGKVEKAARIGNGLYFVRARGEKFLAVHDSLAERYLTAMAAELGEWEADYWFYTPLSCAVPVSELSGCLPELARRVQSRESLWRTLHLYFPGYTGFYNDIYAGGSPIPNPDVAPLQFFGEWEV
;
A
#
# COMPACT_ATOMS: atom_id res chain seq x y z
N MET A 1 -4.83 10.80 -49.98
CA MET A 1 -5.74 9.66 -49.71
C MET A 1 -5.06 8.37 -49.24
N CYS A 2 -3.85 8.00 -49.70
CA CYS A 2 -3.21 6.73 -49.29
C CYS A 2 -2.65 6.73 -47.84
N SER A 3 -2.23 7.89 -47.32
CA SER A 3 -1.63 8.03 -45.98
C SER A 3 -2.64 7.81 -44.83
N GLU A 4 -3.85 8.33 -44.99
CA GLU A 4 -4.91 8.29 -43.96
C GLU A 4 -5.47 6.87 -43.75
N LYS A 5 -5.66 6.12 -44.85
CA LYS A 5 -6.04 4.69 -44.75
C LYS A 5 -4.98 3.86 -44.03
N HIS A 6 -3.69 4.11 -44.28
CA HIS A 6 -2.61 3.45 -43.55
C HIS A 6 -2.60 3.82 -42.06
N ALA A 7 -2.85 5.08 -41.73
CA ALA A 7 -2.97 5.53 -40.34
C ALA A 7 -4.14 4.86 -39.61
N ILE A 8 -5.31 4.76 -40.25
CA ILE A 8 -6.50 4.09 -39.71
C ILE A 8 -6.23 2.59 -39.47
N ILE A 9 -5.64 1.90 -40.45
CA ILE A 9 -5.31 0.47 -40.31
C ILE A 9 -4.30 0.26 -39.18
N ARG A 10 -3.29 1.13 -39.06
CA ARG A 10 -2.29 1.07 -37.99
C ARG A 10 -2.92 1.33 -36.62
N TYR A 11 -3.80 2.33 -36.51
CA TYR A 11 -4.56 2.63 -35.29
C TYR A 11 -5.40 1.43 -34.85
N GLU A 12 -6.19 0.85 -35.75
CA GLU A 12 -7.02 -0.32 -35.44
C GLU A 12 -6.19 -1.55 -35.05
N THR A 13 -5.04 -1.75 -35.71
CA THR A 13 -4.09 -2.82 -35.35
C THR A 13 -3.52 -2.60 -33.95
N LEU A 14 -3.11 -1.39 -33.61
CA LEU A 14 -2.59 -1.05 -32.28
C LEU A 14 -3.66 -1.19 -31.20
N LYS A 15 -4.89 -0.73 -31.46
CA LYS A 15 -6.04 -0.88 -30.57
C LYS A 15 -6.34 -2.35 -30.27
N ARG A 16 -6.33 -3.21 -31.29
CA ARG A 16 -6.51 -4.67 -31.11
C ARG A 16 -5.38 -5.31 -30.32
N ARG A 17 -4.12 -4.91 -30.58
CA ARG A 17 -2.96 -5.38 -29.80
C ARG A 17 -3.04 -4.95 -28.34
N LEU A 18 -3.41 -3.69 -28.08
CA LEU A 18 -3.60 -3.19 -26.71
C LEU A 18 -4.69 -3.99 -25.98
N ALA A 19 -5.83 -4.24 -26.62
CA ALA A 19 -6.90 -5.06 -26.04
C ALA A 19 -6.44 -6.50 -25.74
N ALA A 20 -5.64 -7.10 -26.62
CA ALA A 20 -5.04 -8.42 -26.38
C ALA A 20 -4.06 -8.41 -25.19
N CYS A 21 -3.18 -7.40 -25.11
CA CYS A 21 -2.27 -7.22 -23.98
C CYS A 21 -3.03 -7.02 -22.66
N GLN A 22 -4.11 -6.22 -22.65
CA GLN A 22 -4.96 -6.04 -21.48
C GLN A 22 -5.63 -7.34 -21.04
N LYS A 23 -6.12 -8.15 -21.99
CA LYS A 23 -6.71 -9.46 -21.70
C LYS A 23 -5.68 -10.42 -21.11
N LEU A 24 -4.47 -10.45 -21.67
CA LEU A 24 -3.37 -11.24 -21.15
C LEU A 24 -2.97 -10.76 -19.74
N SER A 25 -2.81 -9.45 -19.54
CA SER A 25 -2.48 -8.85 -18.24
C SER A 25 -3.52 -9.23 -17.18
N ARG A 26 -4.83 -9.11 -17.46
CA ARG A 26 -5.88 -9.55 -16.52
C ARG A 26 -5.78 -11.03 -16.18
N ARG A 27 -5.49 -11.88 -17.17
CA ARG A 27 -5.30 -13.32 -16.94
C ARG A 27 -4.10 -13.58 -16.04
N LEU A 28 -2.96 -12.96 -16.34
CA LEU A 28 -1.74 -13.09 -15.54
C LEU A 28 -1.95 -12.58 -14.11
N CYS A 29 -2.64 -11.44 -13.94
CA CYS A 29 -3.04 -10.96 -12.62
C CYS A 29 -3.91 -11.98 -11.88
N GLY A 30 -4.89 -12.59 -12.56
CA GLY A 30 -5.73 -13.62 -11.96
C GLY A 30 -4.96 -14.89 -11.56
N GLU A 31 -3.98 -15.31 -12.36
CA GLU A 31 -3.07 -16.43 -12.02
C GLU A 31 -2.18 -16.06 -10.82
N MET A 32 -1.63 -14.86 -10.77
CA MET A 32 -0.86 -14.36 -9.62
C MET A 32 -1.71 -14.30 -8.34
N ASP A 33 -2.96 -13.87 -8.43
CA ASP A 33 -3.89 -13.82 -7.30
C ASP A 33 -4.34 -15.22 -6.85
N ALA A 34 -4.39 -16.20 -7.75
CA ALA A 34 -4.61 -17.60 -7.40
C ALA A 34 -3.42 -18.15 -6.60
N LEU A 35 -2.19 -17.91 -7.05
CA LEU A 35 -0.97 -18.30 -6.32
C LEU A 35 -0.90 -17.69 -4.92
N ARG A 36 -1.35 -16.43 -4.77
CA ARG A 36 -1.49 -15.76 -3.46
C ARG A 36 -2.54 -16.45 -2.57
N ARG A 37 -3.74 -16.71 -3.11
CA ARG A 37 -4.86 -17.33 -2.36
C ARG A 37 -4.60 -18.78 -1.96
N GLU A 38 -3.89 -19.53 -2.80
CA GLU A 38 -3.52 -20.92 -2.54
C GLU A 38 -2.33 -21.04 -1.56
N GLY A 39 -1.79 -19.92 -1.06
CA GLY A 39 -0.66 -19.90 -0.14
C GLY A 39 0.66 -20.38 -0.75
N GLN A 40 0.71 -20.55 -2.08
CA GLN A 40 1.89 -21.01 -2.80
C GLN A 40 2.97 -19.92 -2.90
N LEU A 41 2.60 -18.67 -2.63
CA LEU A 41 3.53 -17.56 -2.40
C LEU A 41 3.65 -17.32 -0.90
N HIS A 42 4.63 -17.97 -0.27
CA HIS A 42 5.09 -17.56 1.05
C HIS A 42 5.94 -16.28 0.90
N GLU A 43 5.43 -15.14 1.38
CA GLU A 43 6.18 -13.87 1.41
C GLU A 43 7.60 -13.97 2.00
N PRO A 44 7.87 -14.82 3.02
CA PRO A 44 9.24 -15.04 3.50
C PRO A 44 10.20 -15.66 2.48
N LEU A 45 9.71 -16.40 1.47
CA LEU A 45 10.58 -17.00 0.45
C LEU A 45 11.01 -16.00 -0.62
N TYR A 46 10.26 -14.91 -0.83
CA TYR A 46 10.56 -13.93 -1.87
C TYR A 46 11.60 -12.89 -1.41
N PHE A 47 11.62 -12.56 -0.11
CA PHE A 47 12.51 -11.52 0.46
C PHE A 47 13.42 -12.01 1.60
N GLY A 48 13.27 -13.26 2.05
CA GLY A 48 13.86 -13.73 3.30
C GLY A 48 13.08 -13.23 4.53
N GLU A 49 13.56 -13.58 5.72
CA GLU A 49 13.03 -12.99 6.96
C GLU A 49 13.60 -11.59 7.18
N CYS A 50 12.72 -10.60 7.35
CA CYS A 50 13.09 -9.24 7.71
C CYS A 50 13.03 -9.09 9.23
N PRO A 51 14.16 -8.96 9.95
CA PRO A 51 14.18 -8.79 11.40
C PRO A 51 13.66 -7.41 11.81
N PRO A 52 13.14 -7.23 13.04
CA PRO A 52 12.70 -5.92 13.51
C PRO A 52 13.82 -4.87 13.44
N PRO A 53 13.52 -3.60 13.13
CA PRO A 53 14.52 -2.55 13.05
C PRO A 53 15.18 -2.29 14.41
N GLY A 54 16.49 -2.04 14.40
CA GLY A 54 17.25 -1.67 15.61
C GLY A 54 17.25 -0.16 15.89
N LEU A 55 17.04 0.66 14.86
CA LEU A 55 16.99 2.12 14.89
C LEU A 55 15.69 2.60 14.25
N SER A 56 15.25 3.78 14.66
CA SER A 56 14.21 4.57 14.02
C SER A 56 14.68 6.03 13.97
N PRO A 57 13.95 6.92 13.27
CA PRO A 57 14.27 8.35 13.25
C PRO A 57 14.34 9.00 14.64
N ALA A 58 13.56 8.49 15.60
CA ALA A 58 13.62 8.95 17.00
C ALA A 58 14.80 8.37 17.79
N GLY A 59 15.50 7.35 17.29
CA GLY A 59 16.68 6.73 17.90
C GLY A 59 16.55 5.21 18.04
N LYS A 60 17.20 4.63 19.05
CA LYS A 60 17.18 3.18 19.28
C LYS A 60 15.75 2.68 19.55
N VAL A 61 15.36 1.62 18.85
CA VAL A 61 14.07 0.96 19.07
C VAL A 61 14.09 0.29 20.44
N GLU A 62 13.14 0.67 21.28
CA GLU A 62 12.95 0.13 22.64
C GLU A 62 12.12 -1.14 22.58
N LYS A 63 11.10 -1.15 21.70
CA LYS A 63 10.16 -2.26 21.53
C LYS A 63 9.69 -2.34 20.08
N ALA A 64 9.52 -3.56 19.61
CA ALA A 64 8.98 -3.87 18.29
C ALA A 64 7.97 -5.01 18.39
N ALA A 65 6.76 -4.80 17.88
CA ALA A 65 5.71 -5.80 17.78
C ALA A 65 5.50 -6.16 16.31
N ARG A 66 5.68 -7.46 16.00
CA ARG A 66 5.56 -7.96 14.63
C ARG A 66 4.08 -7.98 14.20
N ILE A 67 3.81 -7.38 13.04
CA ILE A 67 2.52 -7.50 12.35
C ILE A 67 2.64 -8.59 11.29
N GLY A 68 3.70 -8.53 10.47
CA GLY A 68 4.01 -9.46 9.39
C GLY A 68 5.51 -9.48 9.12
N ASN A 69 5.95 -10.22 8.10
CA ASN A 69 7.36 -10.18 7.69
C ASN A 69 7.70 -8.80 7.14
N GLY A 70 8.66 -8.09 7.73
CA GLY A 70 9.01 -6.73 7.31
C GLY A 70 8.01 -5.65 7.73
N LEU A 71 7.06 -5.95 8.61
CA LEU A 71 6.06 -4.99 9.07
C LEU A 71 5.93 -5.03 10.59
N TYR A 72 6.23 -3.91 11.24
CA TYR A 72 6.30 -3.81 12.70
C TYR A 72 5.63 -2.54 13.21
N PHE A 73 4.97 -2.64 14.37
CA PHE A 73 4.82 -1.48 15.23
C PHE A 73 6.08 -1.34 16.07
N VAL A 74 6.61 -0.13 16.16
CA VAL A 74 7.83 0.14 16.93
C VAL A 74 7.62 1.32 17.88
N ARG A 75 8.38 1.30 18.97
CA ARG A 75 8.48 2.43 19.90
C ARG A 75 9.94 2.80 20.12
N ALA A 76 10.23 4.09 20.05
CA ALA A 76 11.56 4.66 20.32
C ALA A 76 11.40 6.04 20.95
N ARG A 77 12.05 6.28 22.10
CA ARG A 77 11.98 7.55 22.85
C ARG A 77 10.56 8.05 23.14
N GLY A 78 9.63 7.13 23.38
CA GLY A 78 8.21 7.43 23.62
C GLY A 78 7.38 7.70 22.36
N GLU A 79 8.01 7.79 21.18
CA GLU A 79 7.32 7.88 19.91
C GLU A 79 6.97 6.50 19.36
N LYS A 80 5.91 6.44 18.56
CA LYS A 80 5.38 5.21 17.96
C LYS A 80 5.43 5.32 16.44
N PHE A 81 5.86 4.26 15.77
CA PHE A 81 5.90 4.22 14.31
C PHE A 81 5.39 2.90 13.76
N LEU A 82 4.84 2.96 12.56
CA LEU A 82 4.70 1.81 11.69
C LEU A 82 6.00 1.73 10.89
N ALA A 83 6.75 0.65 11.06
CA ALA A 83 7.95 0.36 10.30
C ALA A 83 7.61 -0.61 9.17
N VAL A 84 7.88 -0.19 7.93
CA VAL A 84 7.67 -0.95 6.70
C VAL A 84 9.04 -1.19 6.06
N HIS A 85 9.45 -2.45 5.93
CA HIS A 85 10.73 -2.79 5.31
C HIS A 85 10.76 -2.31 3.85
N ASP A 86 11.92 -1.88 3.38
CA ASP A 86 12.09 -1.25 2.07
C ASP A 86 11.53 -2.10 0.93
N SER A 87 11.78 -3.41 0.95
CA SER A 87 11.26 -4.35 -0.06
C SER A 87 9.72 -4.45 -0.12
N LEU A 88 9.02 -4.19 1.00
CA LEU A 88 7.55 -4.07 0.97
C LEU A 88 7.13 -2.71 0.42
N ALA A 89 7.85 -1.65 0.80
CA ALA A 89 7.60 -0.30 0.32
C ALA A 89 7.75 -0.23 -1.21
N GLU A 90 8.87 -0.70 -1.76
CA GLU A 90 9.13 -0.72 -3.20
C GLU A 90 8.07 -1.50 -4.00
N ARG A 91 7.51 -2.56 -3.41
CA ARG A 91 6.57 -3.44 -4.09
C ARG A 91 5.13 -2.94 -4.05
N TYR A 92 4.72 -2.36 -2.94
CA TYR A 92 3.31 -2.12 -2.65
C TYR A 92 2.96 -0.66 -2.43
N LEU A 93 3.91 0.18 -2.05
CA LEU A 93 3.65 1.59 -1.79
C LEU A 93 3.80 2.43 -3.06
N THR A 94 2.88 3.38 -3.23
CA THR A 94 3.06 4.45 -4.21
C THR A 94 4.19 5.38 -3.77
N ALA A 95 4.77 6.11 -4.73
CA ALA A 95 5.77 7.14 -4.41
C ALA A 95 5.22 8.18 -3.41
N MET A 96 3.94 8.53 -3.52
CA MET A 96 3.28 9.43 -2.56
C MET A 96 3.25 8.85 -1.14
N ALA A 97 2.99 7.56 -0.99
CA ALA A 97 3.00 6.90 0.31
C ALA A 97 4.43 6.79 0.88
N ALA A 98 5.43 6.52 0.05
CA ALA A 98 6.83 6.46 0.47
C ALA A 98 7.32 7.82 1.02
N GLU A 99 6.99 8.93 0.35
CA GLU A 99 7.40 10.29 0.73
C GLU A 99 6.85 10.77 2.10
N LEU A 100 5.82 10.10 2.63
CA LEU A 100 5.24 10.43 3.95
C LEU A 100 6.03 9.82 5.11
N GLY A 101 6.99 8.95 4.83
CA GLY A 101 7.79 8.24 5.82
C GLY A 101 9.22 8.75 5.87
N GLU A 102 9.88 8.45 6.98
CA GLU A 102 11.32 8.67 7.14
C GLU A 102 12.05 7.33 7.00
N TRP A 103 13.05 7.28 6.13
CA TRP A 103 13.84 6.06 5.90
C TRP A 103 15.00 5.97 6.90
N GLU A 104 15.14 4.83 7.57
CA GLU A 104 16.24 4.54 8.49
C GLU A 104 16.50 3.02 8.52
N ALA A 105 17.77 2.59 8.46
CA ALA A 105 18.17 1.18 8.60
C ALA A 105 17.27 0.15 7.88
N ASP A 106 17.01 0.35 6.58
CA ASP A 106 16.20 -0.51 5.69
C ASP A 106 14.68 -0.49 5.93
N TYR A 107 14.19 0.44 6.74
CA TYR A 107 12.77 0.60 7.05
C TYR A 107 12.30 2.03 6.80
N TRP A 108 11.09 2.15 6.28
CA TRP A 108 10.31 3.37 6.25
C TRP A 108 9.46 3.47 7.53
N PHE A 109 9.60 4.57 8.25
CA PHE A 109 8.91 4.82 9.51
C PHE A 109 7.84 5.88 9.33
N TYR A 110 6.63 5.52 9.77
CA TYR A 110 5.46 6.38 9.68
C TYR A 110 4.89 6.61 11.08
N THR A 111 4.68 7.87 11.43
CA THR A 111 3.94 8.28 12.63
C THR A 111 2.49 7.78 12.60
N PRO A 112 1.75 7.79 13.73
CA PRO A 112 0.37 7.34 13.75
C PRO A 112 -0.55 8.09 12.78
N LEU A 113 -0.21 9.34 12.43
CA LEU A 113 -0.92 10.12 11.41
C LEU A 113 -0.47 9.77 9.99
N SER A 114 0.84 9.86 9.70
CA SER A 114 1.40 9.64 8.36
C SER A 114 1.22 8.21 7.85
N CYS A 115 1.05 7.24 8.75
CA CYS A 115 0.83 5.85 8.38
C CYS A 115 -0.53 5.60 7.72
N ALA A 116 -1.48 6.55 7.75
CA ALA A 116 -2.81 6.35 7.16
C ALA A 116 -2.76 5.95 5.67
N VAL A 117 -1.91 6.62 4.88
CA VAL A 117 -1.76 6.31 3.45
C VAL A 117 -1.12 4.93 3.24
N PRO A 118 0.08 4.62 3.79
CA PRO A 118 0.65 3.27 3.70
C PRO A 118 -0.30 2.17 4.18
N VAL A 119 -1.04 2.40 5.26
CA VAL A 119 -2.00 1.43 5.79
C VAL A 119 -3.15 1.19 4.84
N SER A 120 -3.63 2.23 4.16
CA SER A 120 -4.66 2.10 3.12
C SER A 120 -4.19 1.20 1.97
N GLU A 121 -2.98 1.44 1.48
CA GLU A 121 -2.41 0.70 0.33
C GLU A 121 -2.05 -0.74 0.71
N LEU A 122 -1.33 -0.92 1.81
CA LEU A 122 -0.88 -2.23 2.29
C LEU A 122 -2.03 -3.11 2.78
N SER A 123 -3.11 -2.54 3.35
CA SER A 123 -4.27 -3.34 3.78
C SER A 123 -4.93 -4.13 2.66
N GLY A 124 -4.80 -3.69 1.40
CA GLY A 124 -5.34 -4.40 0.24
C GLY A 124 -4.53 -5.65 -0.13
N CYS A 125 -3.27 -5.71 0.27
CA CYS A 125 -2.34 -6.78 -0.12
C CYS A 125 -1.85 -7.63 1.07
N LEU A 126 -1.88 -7.08 2.29
CA LEU A 126 -1.37 -7.69 3.53
C LEU A 126 -2.50 -7.92 4.54
N PRO A 127 -3.09 -9.13 4.59
CA PRO A 127 -4.20 -9.45 5.49
C PRO A 127 -3.87 -9.29 6.98
N GLU A 128 -2.60 -9.44 7.37
CA GLU A 128 -2.10 -9.24 8.73
C GLU A 128 -2.29 -7.81 9.19
N LEU A 129 -1.95 -6.84 8.33
CA LEU A 129 -2.14 -5.42 8.60
C LEU A 129 -3.62 -5.05 8.59
N ALA A 130 -4.37 -5.58 7.62
CA ALA A 130 -5.80 -5.34 7.52
C ALA A 130 -6.55 -5.75 8.80
N ARG A 131 -6.13 -6.84 9.45
CA ARG A 131 -6.66 -7.31 10.74
C ARG A 131 -6.36 -6.39 11.92
N ARG A 132 -5.34 -5.53 11.82
CA ARG A 132 -5.00 -4.53 12.86
C ARG A 132 -5.84 -3.26 12.73
N VAL A 133 -6.40 -2.97 11.56
CA VAL A 133 -7.28 -1.81 11.34
C VAL A 133 -8.64 -2.10 11.98
N GLN A 134 -8.95 -1.41 13.08
CA GLN A 134 -10.20 -1.61 13.83
C GLN A 134 -11.40 -0.92 13.19
N SER A 135 -11.17 0.22 12.54
CA SER A 135 -12.22 1.00 11.89
C SER A 135 -11.75 1.51 10.53
N ARG A 136 -12.35 0.95 9.48
CA ARG A 136 -12.06 1.38 8.10
C ARG A 136 -12.62 2.78 7.82
N GLU A 137 -13.76 3.12 8.40
CA GLU A 137 -14.34 4.47 8.30
C GLU A 137 -13.44 5.53 8.94
N SER A 138 -12.83 5.21 10.08
CA SER A 138 -11.85 6.08 10.73
C SER A 138 -10.61 6.30 9.87
N LEU A 139 -10.13 5.24 9.20
CA LEU A 139 -9.02 5.36 8.26
C LEU A 139 -9.40 6.28 7.10
N TRP A 140 -10.57 6.09 6.50
CA TRP A 140 -11.05 6.92 5.39
C TRP A 140 -11.23 8.38 5.78
N ARG A 141 -11.79 8.65 6.96
CA ARG A 141 -11.90 10.03 7.47
C ARG A 141 -10.53 10.67 7.65
N THR A 142 -9.57 9.95 8.23
CA THR A 142 -8.19 10.45 8.38
C THR A 142 -7.55 10.75 7.02
N LEU A 143 -7.74 9.89 6.02
CA LEU A 143 -7.27 10.13 4.65
C LEU A 143 -7.88 11.40 4.04
N HIS A 144 -9.19 11.59 4.15
CA HIS A 144 -9.85 12.78 3.60
C HIS A 144 -9.44 14.08 4.30
N LEU A 145 -9.26 14.06 5.62
CA LEU A 145 -8.90 15.28 6.37
C LEU A 145 -7.44 15.68 6.21
N TYR A 146 -6.51 14.71 6.22
CA TYR A 146 -5.08 14.99 6.28
C TYR A 146 -4.34 14.71 4.97
N PHE A 147 -4.93 13.93 4.06
CA PHE A 147 -4.30 13.54 2.79
C PHE A 147 -5.26 13.71 1.59
N PRO A 148 -5.91 14.89 1.41
CA PRO A 148 -6.88 15.10 0.33
C PRO A 148 -6.28 14.94 -1.07
N GLY A 149 -4.98 15.23 -1.24
CA GLY A 149 -4.27 14.98 -2.50
C GLY A 149 -4.20 13.50 -2.85
N TYR A 150 -3.97 12.64 -1.86
CA TYR A 150 -3.97 11.19 -2.03
C TYR A 150 -5.38 10.67 -2.34
N THR A 151 -6.41 11.11 -1.60
CA THR A 151 -7.79 10.64 -1.85
C THR A 151 -8.31 11.09 -3.22
N GLY A 152 -8.01 12.32 -3.64
CA GLY A 152 -8.30 12.82 -4.99
C GLY A 152 -7.64 11.97 -6.06
N PHE A 153 -6.31 11.80 -5.98
CA PHE A 153 -5.54 10.99 -6.92
C PHE A 153 -6.05 9.54 -7.01
N TYR A 154 -6.28 8.90 -5.86
CA TYR A 154 -6.79 7.53 -5.80
C TYR A 154 -8.16 7.43 -6.49
N ASN A 155 -9.09 8.33 -6.15
CA ASN A 155 -10.45 8.30 -6.69
C ASN A 155 -10.52 8.61 -8.19
N ASP A 156 -9.64 9.47 -8.69
CA ASP A 156 -9.55 9.79 -10.12
C ASP A 156 -9.05 8.60 -10.95
N ILE A 157 -8.05 7.87 -10.45
CA ILE A 157 -7.51 6.67 -11.11
C ILE A 157 -8.51 5.52 -11.05
N TYR A 158 -9.20 5.36 -9.93
CA TYR A 158 -10.19 4.31 -9.70
C TYR A 158 -11.62 4.72 -10.06
N ALA A 159 -11.82 5.70 -10.95
CA ALA A 159 -13.15 6.18 -11.37
C ALA A 159 -14.05 5.09 -12.04
N GLY A 160 -13.56 3.85 -12.22
CA GLY A 160 -14.34 2.66 -12.60
C GLY A 160 -14.48 1.57 -11.53
N GLY A 161 -14.05 1.83 -10.29
CA GLY A 161 -14.07 0.92 -9.12
C GLY A 161 -14.77 1.53 -7.90
N SER A 162 -14.44 1.06 -6.69
CA SER A 162 -14.99 1.60 -5.43
C SER A 162 -14.11 2.74 -4.90
N PRO A 163 -14.58 4.01 -4.94
CA PRO A 163 -13.83 5.15 -4.43
C PRO A 163 -13.67 5.06 -2.91
N ILE A 164 -12.70 5.78 -2.34
CA ILE A 164 -12.53 5.95 -0.89
C ILE A 164 -13.72 6.78 -0.37
N PRO A 165 -14.65 6.19 0.42
CA PRO A 165 -15.79 6.91 0.95
C PRO A 165 -15.35 8.07 1.86
N ASN A 166 -16.15 9.12 1.95
CA ASN A 166 -15.91 10.23 2.87
C ASN A 166 -16.94 10.18 4.02
N PRO A 167 -16.66 9.47 5.13
CA PRO A 167 -17.57 9.43 6.26
C PRO A 167 -17.45 10.70 7.12
N ASP A 168 -18.56 11.40 7.33
CA ASP A 168 -18.59 12.68 8.04
C ASP A 168 -18.33 12.57 9.57
N VAL A 169 -18.50 11.38 10.19
CA VAL A 169 -18.65 11.25 11.66
C VAL A 169 -17.75 10.20 12.33
N ALA A 170 -16.74 9.63 11.66
CA ALA A 170 -15.88 8.58 12.27
C ALA A 170 -14.75 9.14 13.17
N PRO A 171 -14.33 8.51 14.28
CA PRO A 171 -13.13 8.94 15.01
C PRO A 171 -11.86 8.91 14.12
N LEU A 172 -10.81 9.67 14.44
CA LEU A 172 -9.55 9.66 13.66
C LEU A 172 -8.64 8.48 13.96
N GLN A 173 -8.92 7.77 15.06
CA GLN A 173 -8.17 6.59 15.47
C GLN A 173 -8.68 5.34 14.72
N PHE A 174 -7.85 4.81 13.83
CA PHE A 174 -8.17 3.62 13.01
C PHE A 174 -7.41 2.35 13.43
N PHE A 175 -6.40 2.51 14.28
CA PHE A 175 -5.76 1.42 15.02
C PHE A 175 -6.23 1.43 16.48
N GLY A 176 -6.21 0.26 17.11
CA GLY A 176 -6.34 0.16 18.56
C GLY A 176 -5.14 0.73 19.30
N GLU A 177 -4.87 0.21 20.50
CA GLU A 177 -3.58 0.42 21.12
C GLU A 177 -2.50 -0.25 20.27
N TRP A 178 -1.48 0.53 19.92
CA TRP A 178 -0.24 0.01 19.35
C TRP A 178 0.45 -0.74 20.49
N GLU A 179 0.26 -2.06 20.56
CA GLU A 179 0.82 -2.95 21.57
C GLU A 179 2.36 -3.02 21.43
N VAL A 180 3.03 -1.93 21.82
CA VAL A 180 4.50 -1.79 21.93
C VAL A 180 4.86 -1.27 23.33
#